data_AF-B9Z3N7-F1
#
_entry.id   AF-B9Z3N7-F1
#
_cell.length_a   1.000
_cell.length_b   1.000
_cell.length_c   1.000
_cell.angle_alpha   90.00
_cell.angle_beta   90.00
_cell.angle_gamma   90.00
#
_symmetry.space_group_name_H-M   'P 1'
#
loop_
_entity.id
_entity.type
_entity.pdbx_description
1 polymer ?
#
loop_
_entity_poly.entity_id
_entity_poly.type
_entity_poly.pdbx_seq_one_letter_code
_entity_poly.pdbx_strand_id
1 'polypeptide(L)' 'MLLTLNVKDFVIVDQLALDFSDGFTVLTGETGAGKSIILDALGLLLGDRADGTMVREGTDRAR' A
#
# COMPACT_ATOMS: atom_id res chain seq x y z
N MET A 1 -9.70 14.28 -1.55
CA MET A 1 -10.23 13.17 -0.76
C MET A 1 -9.80 11.89 -1.45
N LEU A 2 -9.13 10.98 -0.74
CA LEU A 2 -8.76 9.68 -1.28
C LEU A 2 -10.04 8.83 -1.36
N LEU A 3 -10.33 8.26 -2.53
CA LEU A 3 -11.54 7.45 -2.75
C LEU A 3 -11.22 5.97 -2.65
N THR A 4 -10.20 5.53 -3.38
CA THR A 4 -9.78 4.14 -3.42
C THR A 4 -8.25 4.08 -3.50
N LEU A 5 -7.66 3.13 -2.79
CA LEU A 5 -6.26 2.73 -2.93
C LEU A 5 -6.23 1.32 -3.54
N ASN A 6 -5.64 1.22 -4.72
CA ASN A 6 -5.35 -0.06 -5.35
C ASN A 6 -3.85 -0.29 -5.30
N VAL A 7 -3.44 -1.46 -4.84
CA VAL A 7 -2.04 -1.87 -4.76
C VAL A 7 -1.92 -3.26 -5.39
N LYS A 8 -0.92 -3.44 -6.24
CA LYS A 8 -0.63 -4.71 -6.88
C LYS A 8 0.88 -4.99 -6.87
N ASP A 9 1.22 -6.25 -6.59
CA ASP A 9 2.60 -6.75 -6.61
C ASP A 9 3.55 -5.89 -5.75
N PHE A 10 3.11 -5.48 -4.56
CA PHE A 10 3.81 -4.55 -3.68
C PHE A 10 4.20 -5.20 -2.34
N VAL A 11 5.50 -5.28 -2.05
CA VAL A 11 6.06 -5.94 -0.86
C VAL A 11 5.59 -7.40 -0.77
N ILE A 12 4.61 -7.72 0.07
CA ILE A 12 4.01 -9.07 0.19
C ILE A 12 2.60 -9.14 -0.40
N VAL A 13 2.03 -8.00 -0.80
CA VAL A 13 0.67 -7.87 -1.33
C VAL A 13 0.68 -8.23 -2.80
N ASP A 14 -0.05 -9.29 -3.16
CA ASP A 14 -0.38 -9.61 -4.56
C ASP A 14 -1.39 -8.59 -5.09
N GLN A 15 -2.55 -8.47 -4.44
CA GLN A 15 -3.56 -7.48 -4.79
C GLN A 15 -4.30 -6.99 -3.54
N LEU A 16 -4.49 -5.67 -3.45
CA LEU A 16 -5.28 -5.01 -2.42
C LEU A 16 -6.09 -3.88 -3.07
N ALA A 17 -7.38 -3.83 -2.75
CA ALA A 17 -8.25 -2.72 -3.10
C ALA A 17 -8.96 -2.25 -1.82
N LEU A 18 -8.78 -0.98 -1.47
CA LEU A 18 -9.37 -0.36 -0.27
C LEU A 18 -10.16 0.87 -0.67
N ASP A 19 -11.43 0.90 -0.32
CA ASP A 19 -12.28 2.08 -0.45
C ASP A 19 -12.26 2.89 0.84
N PHE A 20 -12.09 4.19 0.71
CA PHE A 20 -12.09 5.16 1.79
C PHE A 20 -13.44 5.87 1.86
N SER A 21 -13.93 6.00 3.08
CA SER A 21 -15.12 6.78 3.41
C SER A 21 -14.71 8.11 4.05
N ASP A 22 -15.63 9.07 3.99
CA ASP A 22 -15.46 10.35 4.67
C ASP A 22 -15.32 10.20 6.18
N GLY A 23 -14.57 11.13 6.78
CA GLY A 23 -14.37 11.21 8.22
C GLY A 23 -13.05 10.58 8.67
N PHE A 24 -13.12 9.67 9.65
CA PHE A 24 -11.96 9.13 10.33
C PHE A 24 -11.79 7.63 10.06
N THR A 25 -10.76 7.28 9.30
CA THR A 25 -10.40 5.89 9.01
C THR A 25 -9.44 5.36 10.07
N VAL A 26 -9.76 4.20 10.65
CA VAL A 26 -8.88 3.50 11.60
C VAL A 26 -8.34 2.23 10.95
N LEU A 27 -7.02 2.15 10.81
CA LEU A 27 -6.32 0.95 10.35
C LEU A 27 -5.85 0.13 11.55
N THR A 28 -6.41 -1.07 11.72
CA THR A 28 -6.03 -2.02 12.78
C THR A 28 -5.33 -3.25 12.19
N GLY A 29 -4.67 -4.04 13.03
CA GLY A 29 -4.00 -5.27 12.60
C GLY A 29 -2.78 -5.60 13.44
N GLU A 30 -2.15 -6.74 13.13
CA GLU A 30 -0.90 -7.17 13.74
C GLU A 30 0.27 -6.28 13.26
N THR A 31 1.27 -6.07 14.12
CA THR A 31 2.44 -5.25 13.79
C THR A 31 3.18 -5.78 12.57
N GLY A 32 3.52 -4.89 11.63
CA GLY A 32 4.63 -5.10 10.69
C GLY A 32 4.25 -5.35 9.23
N ALA A 33 3.05 -5.85 8.93
CA ALA A 33 2.68 -6.21 7.56
C ALA A 33 1.58 -5.30 6.99
N GLY A 34 0.32 -5.52 7.33
CA GLY A 34 -0.80 -4.87 6.63
C GLY A 34 -0.84 -3.34 6.76
N LYS A 35 -0.60 -2.81 7.97
CA LYS A 35 -0.67 -1.36 8.21
C LYS A 35 0.50 -0.60 7.58
N SER A 36 1.73 -1.08 7.77
CA SER A 36 2.92 -0.41 7.25
C SER A 36 2.90 -0.37 5.72
N ILE A 37 2.48 -1.46 5.07
CA ILE A 37 2.39 -1.52 3.60
C ILE A 37 1.43 -0.46 3.04
N ILE A 38 0.28 -0.25 3.69
CA ILE A 38 -0.66 0.80 3.27
C ILE A 38 -0.01 2.18 3.42
N LEU A 39 0.70 2.42 4.53
CA LEU A 39 1.41 3.68 4.75
C LEU A 39 2.54 3.89 3.73
N ASP A 40 3.31 2.86 3.41
CA ASP A 40 4.39 2.91 2.43
C ASP A 40 3.84 3.20 1.01
N ALA A 41 2.74 2.55 0.63
CA ALA A 41 2.05 2.82 -0.64
C ALA A 41 1.54 4.26 -0.72
N LEU A 42 0.96 4.78 0.36
CA LEU A 42 0.53 6.18 0.44
C LEU A 42 1.72 7.15 0.37
N GLY A 43 2.83 6.84 1.06
CA GLY A 43 4.07 7.62 1.00
C GLY A 43 4.61 7.72 -0.43
N LEU A 44 4.62 6.58 -1.15
CA LEU A 44 5.04 6.54 -2.56
C LEU A 44 4.15 7.43 -3.45
N LEU A 45 2.83 7.42 -3.26
CA LEU A 45 1.90 8.29 -3.99
C LEU A 45 2.10 9.79 -3.65
N LEU A 46 2.61 10.08 -2.46
CA LEU A 46 2.95 11.44 -2.01
C LEU A 46 4.34 11.90 -2.48
N GLY A 47 5.12 11.02 -3.13
CA GLY A 47 6.42 11.35 -3.73
C GLY A 47 7.63 10.84 -2.95
N ASP A 48 7.45 9.92 -2.00
CA ASP A 48 8.57 9.25 -1.37
C ASP A 48 9.40 8.46 -2.38
N ARG A 49 10.65 8.18 -2.00
CA ARG A 49 11.59 7.46 -2.86
C ARG A 49 11.09 6.04 -3.13
N ALA A 50 10.88 5.74 -4.40
CA ALA A 50 10.68 4.37 -4.86
C ALA A 50 11.96 3.55 -4.68
N ASP A 51 11.82 2.34 -4.11
CA ASP A 51 12.89 1.37 -3.97
C ASP A 51 12.46 0.03 -4.61
N GLY A 52 13.42 -0.74 -5.15
CA GLY A 52 13.15 -2.05 -5.75
C GLY A 52 12.62 -3.09 -4.75
N THR A 53 12.90 -2.92 -3.46
CA THR A 53 12.33 -3.71 -2.35
C THR A 53 10.82 -3.59 -2.22
N MET A 54 10.22 -2.57 -2.83
CA MET A 54 8.76 -2.41 -2.89
C MET A 54 8.11 -3.34 -3.92
N VAL A 55 8.86 -3.87 -4.89
CA VAL A 55 8.35 -4.86 -5.85
C VAL A 55 8.27 -6.21 -5.17
N ARG A 56 7.10 -6.85 -5.22
CA ARG A 56 6.90 -8.17 -4.63
C ARG A 56 7.83 -9.20 -5.26
N GLU A 57 8.40 -10.06 -4.42
CA GLU A 57 9.30 -11.11 -4.87
C GLU A 57 8.65 -11.98 -5.96
N GLY A 58 9.41 -12.25 -7.03
CA GLY A 58 8.94 -13.02 -8.18
C GLY A 58 8.10 -12.23 -9.18
N THR A 59 8.04 -10.91 -9.07
CA THR A 59 7.32 -10.03 -10.01
C THR A 59 8.24 -8.97 -10.60
N ASP A 60 7.93 -8.49 -11.81
CA ASP A 60 8.79 -7.53 -12.52
C ASP A 60 8.51 -6.07 -12.16
N ARG A 61 7.34 -5.79 -11.55
CA ARG A 61 6.89 -4.42 -11.23
C ARG A 61 5.76 -4.41 -10.20
N ALA A 62 5.68 -3.34 -9.42
CA ALA A 62 4.53 -3.00 -8.57
C ALA A 62 3.64 -1.93 -9.22
N ARG A 63 2.37 -1.84 -8.81
CA ARG A 63 1.41 -0.81 -9.27
C ARG A 63 0.50 -0.32 -8.16
#